data_AF-A0A1B3BBZ0-F1
#
_entry.id   AF-A0A1B3BBZ0-F1
#
_cell.length_a   1.000
_cell.length_b   1.000
_cell.length_c   1.000
_cell.angle_alpha   90.00
_cell.angle_beta   90.00
_cell.angle_gamma   90.00
#
_symmetry.space_group_name_H-M   'P 1'
#
loop_
_entity.id
_entity.type
_entity.pdbx_description
1 polymer ?
#
loop_
_entity_poly.entity_id
_entity_poly.type
_entity_poly.pdbx_seq_one_letter_code
_entity_poly.pdbx_strand_id
1 'polypeptide(L)'
;MSEEINYKNNPLNGVGLKALVTELVEHYGYEILHAYLNLNCFKSNPSIESSVKFLKKTDWAREKVEAFYMYQYKSLPPVSSVQFHIPPRDRIVSDDEKPGEPAKLSLEDAEKQREKREKKAAEFKKTGGHKRSKSSGPQRKKPSGTKSKSNSNDPWGHWKK
;
A
#
# COMPACT_ATOMS: atom_id res chain seq x y z
N MET A 1 -10.46 -10.04 31.36
CA MET A 1 -11.36 -9.08 30.69
C MET A 1 -11.12 -9.22 29.21
N SER A 2 -12.13 -9.60 28.44
CA SER A 2 -12.01 -9.69 26.99
C SER A 2 -11.99 -8.26 26.45
N GLU A 3 -10.85 -7.80 25.94
CA GLU A 3 -10.78 -6.55 25.20
C GLU A 3 -11.62 -6.71 23.94
N GLU A 4 -12.84 -6.19 23.94
CA GLU A 4 -13.72 -6.21 22.77
C GLU A 4 -13.14 -5.25 21.73
N ILE A 5 -12.52 -5.81 20.70
CA ILE A 5 -11.90 -5.02 19.63
C ILE A 5 -13.01 -4.40 18.79
N ASN A 6 -13.20 -3.08 18.93
CA ASN A 6 -14.18 -2.34 18.16
C ASN A 6 -13.68 -2.04 16.74
N TYR A 7 -14.09 -2.88 15.78
CA TYR A 7 -13.79 -2.64 14.37
C TYR A 7 -14.71 -1.64 13.70
N LYS A 8 -15.83 -1.22 14.34
CA LYS A 8 -16.93 -0.49 13.68
C LYS A 8 -16.50 0.83 13.04
N ASN A 9 -15.48 1.48 13.58
CA ASN A 9 -15.05 2.81 13.12
C ASN A 9 -14.23 2.79 11.83
N ASN A 10 -13.84 1.61 11.35
CA ASN A 10 -13.12 1.53 10.10
C ASN A 10 -14.00 2.06 8.94
N PRO A 11 -13.57 3.10 8.19
CA PRO A 11 -14.37 3.69 7.11
C PRO A 11 -14.65 2.72 5.95
N LEU A 12 -14.01 1.54 5.93
CA LEU A 12 -14.27 0.49 4.95
C LEU A 12 -15.43 -0.43 5.36
N ASN A 13 -15.94 -0.32 6.59
CA ASN A 13 -17.12 -1.05 7.03
C ASN A 13 -18.37 -0.48 6.38
N GLY A 14 -19.15 -1.33 5.73
CA GLY A 14 -20.35 -0.92 5.00
C GLY A 14 -20.09 -0.32 3.61
N VAL A 15 -18.84 0.00 3.25
CA VAL A 15 -18.50 0.49 1.91
C VAL A 15 -18.20 -0.67 0.97
N GLY A 16 -19.06 -0.84 -0.04
CA GLY A 16 -18.86 -1.83 -1.09
C GLY A 16 -17.70 -1.46 -2.02
N LEU A 17 -17.03 -2.47 -2.57
CA LEU A 17 -15.88 -2.27 -3.48
C LEU A 17 -16.23 -1.41 -4.70
N LYS A 18 -17.47 -1.51 -5.20
CA LYS A 18 -17.96 -0.68 -6.31
C LYS A 18 -18.03 0.79 -5.90
N ALA A 19 -18.64 1.10 -4.76
CA ALA A 19 -18.77 2.46 -4.25
C ALA A 19 -17.39 3.08 -3.99
N LEU A 20 -16.50 2.32 -3.34
CA LEU A 20 -15.12 2.76 -3.08
C LEU A 20 -14.39 3.16 -4.36
N VAL A 21 -14.44 2.30 -5.40
CA VAL A 21 -13.78 2.59 -6.68
C VAL A 21 -14.44 3.79 -7.38
N THR A 22 -15.76 3.91 -7.32
CA THR A 22 -16.49 5.05 -7.88
C THR A 22 -16.03 6.36 -7.24
N GLU A 23 -16.01 6.45 -5.90
CA GLU A 23 -15.57 7.66 -5.19
C GLU A 23 -14.12 8.04 -5.53
N LEU A 24 -13.22 7.06 -5.61
CA LEU A 24 -11.83 7.30 -5.98
C LEU A 24 -11.69 7.83 -7.42
N VAL A 25 -12.46 7.26 -8.35
CA VAL A 25 -12.42 7.67 -9.76
C VAL A 25 -13.06 9.04 -9.95
N GLU A 26 -14.16 9.33 -9.25
CA GLU A 26 -14.82 10.64 -9.30
C GLU A 26 -13.92 11.76 -8.76
N HIS A 27 -13.14 11.48 -7.71
CA HIS A 27 -12.27 12.48 -7.11
C HIS A 27 -10.92 12.63 -7.81
N TYR A 28 -10.28 11.51 -8.21
CA TYR A 28 -8.90 11.51 -8.73
C TYR A 28 -8.79 11.19 -10.22
N GLY A 29 -9.79 10.54 -10.80
CA GLY A 29 -9.69 10.01 -12.16
C GLY A 29 -8.74 8.81 -12.29
N TYR A 30 -8.79 8.15 -13.43
CA TYR A 30 -8.05 6.91 -13.69
C TYR A 30 -6.54 7.11 -13.81
N GLU A 31 -6.10 8.22 -14.39
CA GLU A 31 -4.68 8.50 -14.66
C GLU A 31 -3.87 8.66 -13.37
N ILE A 32 -4.39 9.46 -12.42
CA ILE A 32 -3.77 9.64 -11.10
C ILE A 32 -3.76 8.31 -10.34
N LEU A 33 -4.87 7.58 -10.31
CA LEU A 33 -4.93 6.28 -9.63
C LEU A 33 -3.91 5.30 -10.22
N HIS A 34 -3.75 5.25 -11.54
CA HIS A 34 -2.71 4.44 -12.15
C HIS A 34 -1.30 4.92 -11.81
N ALA A 35 -1.06 6.23 -11.77
CA ALA A 35 0.25 6.82 -11.49
C ALA A 35 0.74 6.47 -10.06
N TYR A 36 -0.15 6.52 -9.07
CA TYR A 36 0.13 6.23 -7.67
C TYR A 36 0.10 4.73 -7.33
N LEU A 37 -0.93 4.01 -7.79
CA LEU A 37 -1.13 2.61 -7.44
C LEU A 37 -0.40 1.64 -8.38
N ASN A 38 -0.04 2.06 -9.59
CA ASN A 38 0.58 1.22 -10.62
C ASN A 38 -0.23 -0.06 -10.90
N LEU A 39 -1.56 0.04 -10.94
CA LEU A 39 -2.47 -1.07 -11.24
C LEU A 39 -2.96 -0.98 -12.69
N ASN A 40 -2.85 -2.09 -13.42
CA ASN A 40 -3.21 -2.13 -14.85
C ASN A 40 -4.70 -1.93 -15.12
N CYS A 41 -5.58 -2.24 -14.16
CA CYS A 41 -7.03 -2.05 -14.29
C CYS A 41 -7.44 -0.58 -14.48
N PHE A 42 -6.60 0.36 -14.03
CA PHE A 42 -6.83 1.81 -14.22
C PHE A 42 -6.18 2.36 -15.50
N LYS A 43 -5.42 1.55 -16.24
CA LYS A 43 -4.77 1.94 -17.49
C LYS A 43 -5.40 1.28 -18.71
N SER A 44 -5.65 -0.03 -18.64
CA SER A 44 -6.17 -0.80 -19.77
C SER A 44 -7.69 -0.93 -19.65
N ASN A 45 -8.42 -0.30 -20.58
CA ASN A 45 -9.89 -0.23 -20.59
C ASN A 45 -10.48 0.18 -19.22
N PRO A 46 -10.17 1.41 -18.77
CA PRO A 46 -10.61 1.88 -17.45
C PRO A 46 -12.13 1.96 -17.41
N SER A 47 -12.74 1.10 -16.59
CA SER A 47 -14.15 1.19 -16.22
C SER A 47 -14.35 0.75 -14.78
N ILE A 48 -15.42 1.22 -14.14
CA ILE A 48 -15.76 0.82 -12.76
C ILE A 48 -15.96 -0.70 -12.71
N GLU A 49 -16.65 -1.27 -13.69
CA GLU A 49 -16.92 -2.70 -13.72
C GLU A 49 -15.68 -3.55 -13.96
N SER A 50 -14.79 -3.15 -14.88
CA SER A 50 -13.54 -3.86 -15.15
C SER A 50 -12.62 -3.83 -13.92
N SER A 51 -12.54 -2.67 -13.27
CA SER A 51 -11.78 -2.47 -12.03
C SER A 51 -12.32 -3.34 -10.90
N VAL A 52 -13.63 -3.34 -10.66
CA VAL A 52 -14.25 -4.18 -9.61
C VAL A 52 -14.05 -5.67 -9.90
N LYS A 53 -14.21 -6.12 -11.16
CA LYS A 53 -13.96 -7.51 -11.55
C LYS A 53 -12.50 -7.92 -11.30
N PHE A 54 -11.55 -7.03 -11.60
CA PHE A 54 -10.12 -7.26 -11.33
C PHE A 54 -9.82 -7.33 -9.83
N LEU A 55 -10.26 -6.34 -9.06
CA LEU A 55 -10.01 -6.26 -7.61
C LEU A 55 -10.67 -7.41 -6.84
N LYS A 56 -11.79 -7.97 -7.32
CA LYS A 56 -12.37 -9.20 -6.76
C LYS A 56 -11.48 -10.44 -6.93
N LYS A 57 -10.67 -10.50 -7.99
CA LYS A 57 -9.79 -11.63 -8.29
C LYS A 57 -8.37 -11.46 -7.73
N THR A 58 -8.01 -10.25 -7.33
CA THR A 58 -6.64 -9.88 -6.96
C THR A 58 -6.64 -9.22 -5.60
N ASP A 59 -6.62 -10.04 -4.54
CA ASP A 59 -6.78 -9.58 -3.16
C ASP A 59 -5.74 -8.53 -2.75
N TRP A 60 -4.46 -8.74 -3.09
CA TRP A 60 -3.41 -7.76 -2.77
C TRP A 60 -3.67 -6.39 -3.42
N ALA A 61 -4.25 -6.37 -4.62
CA ALA A 61 -4.59 -5.13 -5.31
C ALA A 61 -5.81 -4.46 -4.67
N ARG A 62 -6.78 -5.26 -4.22
CA ARG A 62 -7.92 -4.78 -3.42
C ARG A 62 -7.45 -4.12 -2.13
N GLU A 63 -6.62 -4.80 -1.34
CA GLU A 63 -6.06 -4.25 -0.11
C GLU A 63 -5.26 -2.97 -0.38
N LYS A 64 -4.49 -2.93 -1.47
CA LYS A 64 -3.76 -1.73 -1.86
C LYS A 64 -4.69 -0.53 -2.13
N VAL A 65 -5.79 -0.76 -2.85
CA VAL A 65 -6.81 0.28 -3.14
C VAL A 65 -7.53 0.71 -1.87
N GLU A 66 -7.87 -0.23 -0.98
CA GLU A 66 -8.53 0.05 0.30
C GLU A 66 -7.65 0.87 1.24
N ALA A 67 -6.37 0.52 1.37
CA ALA A 67 -5.42 1.31 2.14
C ALA A 67 -5.21 2.71 1.54
N PHE A 68 -5.21 2.83 0.21
CA PHE A 68 -5.17 4.13 -0.45
C PHE A 68 -6.40 4.98 -0.12
N TYR A 69 -7.59 4.37 -0.12
CA TYR A 69 -8.81 5.04 0.29
C TYR A 69 -8.74 5.55 1.74
N MET A 70 -8.26 4.74 2.68
CA MET A 70 -8.13 5.16 4.08
C MET A 70 -7.15 6.34 4.28
N TYR A 71 -5.97 6.28 3.68
CA TYR A 71 -4.91 7.25 4.00
C TYR A 71 -4.87 8.45 3.06
N GLN A 72 -5.25 8.28 1.79
CA GLN A 72 -5.22 9.38 0.82
C GLN A 72 -6.59 10.01 0.62
N TYR A 73 -7.67 9.24 0.65
CA TYR A 73 -9.01 9.81 0.46
C TYR A 73 -9.68 10.22 1.77
N LYS A 74 -9.56 9.42 2.83
CA LYS A 74 -10.07 9.76 4.17
C LYS A 74 -9.04 10.46 5.05
N SER A 75 -7.79 10.63 4.56
CA SER A 75 -6.70 11.32 5.27
C SER A 75 -6.51 10.88 6.73
N LEU A 76 -6.69 9.57 6.98
CA LEU A 76 -6.48 9.01 8.31
C LEU A 76 -5.00 9.03 8.70
N PRO A 77 -4.69 9.15 10.01
CA PRO A 77 -3.32 9.07 10.48
C PRO A 77 -2.68 7.71 10.15
N PRO A 78 -1.35 7.67 9.99
CA PRO A 78 -0.65 6.42 9.73
C PRO A 78 -0.76 5.48 10.94
N VAL A 79 -1.08 4.23 10.68
CA VAL A 79 -1.16 3.19 11.71
C VAL A 79 0.21 2.74 12.21
N SER A 80 0.23 2.09 13.38
CA SER A 80 1.43 1.44 13.91
C SER A 80 1.95 0.35 12.98
N SER A 81 3.24 0.02 13.07
CA SER A 81 3.87 -1.01 12.23
C SER A 81 3.21 -2.39 12.34
N VAL A 82 2.69 -2.76 13.52
CA VAL A 82 1.98 -4.02 13.74
C VAL A 82 0.64 -4.01 12.99
N GLN A 83 -0.14 -2.94 13.13
CA GLN A 83 -1.42 -2.76 12.45
C GLN A 83 -1.26 -2.63 10.93
N PHE A 84 -0.14 -2.09 10.47
CA PHE A 84 0.14 -1.94 9.04
C PHE A 84 0.21 -3.27 8.29
N HIS A 85 0.71 -4.33 8.94
CA HIS A 85 0.77 -5.68 8.37
C HIS A 85 -0.59 -6.40 8.31
N ILE A 86 -1.61 -5.84 8.96
CA ILE A 86 -2.99 -6.36 8.96
C ILE A 86 -3.73 -5.82 7.72
N PRO A 87 -4.61 -6.61 7.08
CA PRO A 87 -5.43 -6.15 5.97
C PRO A 87 -6.22 -4.89 6.33
N PRO A 88 -6.44 -3.95 5.40
CA PRO A 88 -7.03 -2.65 5.70
C PRO A 88 -8.41 -2.72 6.36
N ARG A 89 -9.25 -3.70 5.99
CA ARG A 89 -10.59 -3.89 6.58
C ARG A 89 -10.54 -4.39 8.03
N ASP A 90 -9.44 -5.04 8.42
CA ASP A 90 -9.24 -5.60 9.76
C ASP A 90 -8.41 -4.68 10.68
N ARG A 91 -8.09 -3.46 10.21
CA ARG A 91 -7.38 -2.47 11.01
C ARG A 91 -8.30 -1.81 12.03
N ILE A 92 -7.76 -1.59 13.21
CA ILE A 92 -8.43 -0.88 14.30
C ILE A 92 -8.22 0.63 14.09
N VAL A 93 -9.31 1.40 14.11
CA VAL A 93 -9.33 2.88 14.01
C VAL A 93 -9.92 3.42 15.30
N SER A 94 -9.24 4.35 15.95
CA SER A 94 -9.70 4.92 17.23
C SER A 94 -10.93 5.81 17.04
N ASP A 95 -11.85 5.83 18.02
CA ASP A 95 -13.12 6.59 17.98
C ASP A 95 -12.92 8.10 17.74
N ASP A 96 -11.77 8.64 18.16
CA ASP A 96 -11.43 10.06 18.03
C ASP A 96 -10.96 10.45 16.60
N GLU A 97 -10.60 9.47 15.77
CA GLU A 97 -10.03 9.69 14.44
C GLU A 97 -11.13 9.84 13.39
N LYS A 98 -11.42 11.10 13.02
CA LYS A 98 -12.40 11.41 11.97
C LYS A 98 -11.74 11.50 10.59
N PRO A 99 -12.40 11.00 9.53
CA PRO A 99 -11.95 11.24 8.16
C PRO A 99 -11.80 12.73 7.85
N GLY A 100 -10.64 13.11 7.30
CA GLY A 100 -10.35 14.45 6.81
C GLY A 100 -10.71 14.64 5.33
N GLU A 101 -10.28 15.78 4.78
CA GLU A 101 -10.40 16.08 3.35
C GLU A 101 -9.48 15.17 2.52
N PRO A 102 -9.90 14.74 1.31
CA PRO A 102 -9.06 13.99 0.40
C PRO A 102 -7.75 14.71 0.06
N ALA A 103 -6.65 13.97 0.05
CA ALA A 103 -5.34 14.48 -0.31
C ALA A 103 -5.31 14.99 -1.75
N LYS A 104 -4.68 16.15 -1.99
CA LYS A 104 -4.51 16.68 -3.35
C LYS A 104 -3.36 15.94 -4.04
N LEU A 105 -3.69 14.99 -4.91
CA LEU A 105 -2.71 14.19 -5.65
C LEU A 105 -2.43 14.82 -7.01
N SER A 106 -1.16 15.03 -7.35
CA SER A 106 -0.73 15.59 -8.64
C SER A 106 0.04 14.55 -9.46
N LEU A 107 -0.11 14.59 -10.78
CA LEU A 107 0.63 13.70 -11.69
C LEU A 107 2.15 13.95 -11.61
N GLU A 108 2.56 15.21 -11.46
CA GLU A 108 3.97 15.59 -11.31
C GLU A 108 4.62 14.94 -10.08
N ASP A 109 3.90 14.85 -8.96
CA ASP A 109 4.44 14.21 -7.76
C ASP A 109 4.54 12.69 -7.93
N ALA A 110 3.60 12.07 -8.64
CA ALA A 110 3.68 10.66 -8.98
C ALA A 110 4.90 10.37 -9.87
N GLU A 111 5.20 11.22 -10.85
CA GLU A 111 6.39 11.11 -11.70
C GLU A 111 7.68 11.27 -10.90
N LYS A 112 7.78 12.30 -10.04
CA LYS A 112 8.94 12.48 -9.16
C LYS A 112 9.16 11.26 -8.28
N GLN A 113 8.09 10.64 -7.76
CA GLN A 113 8.22 9.41 -6.96
C GLN A 113 8.72 8.22 -7.80
N ARG A 114 8.27 8.09 -9.06
CA ARG A 114 8.75 7.06 -9.99
C ARG A 114 10.22 7.28 -10.35
N GLU A 115 10.60 8.50 -10.70
CA GLU A 115 11.98 8.86 -11.02
C GLU A 115 12.92 8.61 -9.82
N LYS A 116 12.50 8.98 -8.61
CA LYS A 116 13.24 8.66 -7.36
C LYS A 116 13.42 7.15 -7.18
N ARG A 117 12.37 6.36 -7.44
CA ARG A 117 12.43 4.89 -7.36
C ARG A 117 13.37 4.31 -8.41
N GLU A 118 13.34 4.82 -9.64
CA GLU A 118 14.22 4.38 -10.73
C GLU A 118 15.68 4.75 -10.49
N LYS A 119 15.96 5.98 -10.03
CA LYS A 119 17.30 6.42 -9.63
C LYS A 119 17.87 5.54 -8.52
N LYS A 120 17.09 5.29 -7.46
CA LYS A 120 17.51 4.40 -6.36
C LYS A 120 17.73 2.96 -6.82
N ALA A 121 16.87 2.44 -7.70
CA ALA A 121 17.03 1.11 -8.27
C ALA A 121 18.28 1.01 -9.16
N ALA A 122 18.57 2.04 -9.96
CA ALA A 122 19.77 2.13 -10.78
C ALA A 122 21.03 2.23 -9.91
N GLU A 123 21.00 3.01 -8.83
CA GLU A 123 22.09 3.11 -7.85
C GLU A 123 22.36 1.78 -7.15
N PHE A 124 21.31 1.07 -6.72
CA PHE A 124 21.45 -0.27 -6.13
C PHE A 124 22.05 -1.29 -7.12
N LYS A 125 21.72 -1.18 -8.42
CA LYS A 125 22.33 -2.00 -9.49
C LYS A 125 23.82 -1.64 -9.69
N LYS A 126 24.17 -0.35 -9.66
CA LYS A 126 25.56 0.14 -9.83
C LYS A 126 26.47 -0.22 -8.66
N THR A 127 25.96 -0.14 -7.44
CA THR A 127 26.70 -0.50 -6.21
C THR A 127 26.84 -2.01 -6.01
N GLY A 128 26.39 -2.81 -7.00
CA GLY A 128 26.55 -4.26 -7.02
C GLY A 128 26.00 -4.87 -5.73
N GLY A 129 24.67 -4.81 -5.55
CA GLY A 129 23.98 -5.25 -4.34
C GLY A 129 24.76 -6.34 -3.62
N HIS A 130 25.34 -6.00 -2.46
CA HIS A 130 26.32 -6.83 -1.76
C HIS A 130 25.80 -8.27 -1.71
N LYS A 131 26.26 -9.11 -2.64
CA LYS A 131 26.11 -10.56 -2.51
C LYS A 131 26.87 -10.85 -1.23
N ARG A 132 26.17 -11.23 -0.16
CA ARG A 132 26.79 -12.03 0.89
C ARG A 132 27.44 -13.19 0.14
N SER A 133 28.75 -13.15 0.02
CA SER A 133 29.51 -14.26 -0.55
C SER A 133 29.16 -15.46 0.31
N LYS A 134 28.63 -16.50 -0.35
CA LYS A 134 28.58 -17.84 0.24
C LYS A 134 30.03 -18.32 0.25
N SER A 135 30.81 -17.92 1.26
CA SER A 135 32.09 -18.58 1.51
C SER A 135 31.77 -19.93 2.15
N SER A 136 31.98 -21.00 1.40
CA SER A 136 32.05 -22.36 1.90
C SER A 136 33.15 -22.44 2.96
N GLY A 137 32.76 -22.39 4.24
CA GLY A 137 33.61 -22.59 5.41
C GLY A 137 32.81 -23.34 6.48
N PRO A 138 33.45 -24.16 7.35
CA PRO A 138 32.74 -25.14 8.15
C PRO A 138 31.78 -24.51 9.17
N GLN A 139 30.66 -25.20 9.36
CA GLN A 139 29.49 -24.81 10.13
C GLN A 139 29.81 -24.37 11.58
N ARG A 140 29.84 -23.05 11.85
CA ARG A 140 29.72 -22.51 13.22
C ARG A 140 28.27 -22.11 13.50
N LYS A 141 27.74 -22.57 14.64
CA LYS A 141 26.38 -22.29 15.12
C LYS A 141 26.11 -20.78 15.14
N LYS A 142 24.99 -20.37 14.53
CA LYS A 142 24.52 -18.98 14.53
C LYS A 142 23.92 -18.62 15.91
N PRO A 143 24.34 -17.52 16.55
CA PRO A 143 23.48 -16.86 17.52
C PRO A 143 22.34 -16.12 16.78
N SER A 144 21.21 -15.98 17.46
CA SER A 144 19.94 -15.40 17.00
C SER A 144 20.13 -14.02 16.37
N GLY A 145 19.98 -13.95 15.05
CA GLY A 145 20.14 -12.73 14.27
C GLY A 145 18.94 -11.80 14.37
N THR A 146 19.18 -10.58 14.84
CA THR A 146 18.38 -9.39 14.57
C THR A 146 18.07 -9.26 13.09
N LYS A 147 16.77 -9.29 12.72
CA LYS A 147 16.29 -9.06 11.35
C LYS A 147 16.66 -7.63 10.92
N SER A 148 17.34 -7.50 9.78
CA SER A 148 17.68 -6.21 9.17
C SER A 148 16.41 -5.46 8.78
N LYS A 149 16.27 -4.22 9.27
CA LYS A 149 15.21 -3.29 8.86
C LYS A 149 15.34 -2.99 7.36
N SER A 150 14.42 -3.48 6.53
CA SER A 150 14.26 -2.96 5.17
C SER A 150 13.58 -1.60 5.28
N ASN A 151 14.37 -0.52 5.20
CA ASN A 151 13.84 0.84 5.12
C ASN A 151 13.30 1.08 3.69
N SER A 152 12.21 0.38 3.36
CA SER A 152 11.45 0.57 2.13
C SER A 152 10.50 1.74 2.36
N ASN A 153 10.91 2.96 1.98
CA ASN A 153 10.02 4.14 1.90
C ASN A 153 8.92 4.00 0.82
N ASP A 154 8.63 2.77 0.37
CA ASP A 154 7.45 2.47 -0.42
C ASP A 154 6.34 2.05 0.55
N PRO A 155 5.38 2.93 0.88
CA PRO A 155 4.25 2.57 1.74
C PRO A 155 3.37 1.46 1.11
N TRP A 156 3.66 1.08 -0.14
CA TRP A 156 2.98 0.00 -0.85
C TRP A 156 3.89 -1.22 -1.13
N GLY A 157 5.12 -1.22 -0.62
CA GLY A 157 6.15 -2.17 -1.02
C GLY A 157 5.88 -3.61 -0.59
N HIS A 158 5.09 -3.82 0.48
CA HIS A 158 4.77 -5.16 0.98
C HIS A 158 3.70 -5.88 0.15
N TRP A 159 2.99 -5.18 -0.73
CA TRP A 159 2.02 -5.78 -1.67
C TRP A 159 2.63 -6.12 -3.04
N LYS A 160 3.94 -5.88 -3.24
CA LYS A 160 4.63 -6.36 -4.44
C LYS A 160 4.98 -7.84 -4.26
N LYS A 161 4.27 -8.71 -4.98
CA LYS A 161 4.61 -10.13 -5.13
C LYS A 161 5.50 -10.32 -6.36
#